data_AF-A0A5C7WMH4-F1
#
_entry.id   AF-A0A5C7WMH4-F1
#
_cell.length_a   1.000
_cell.length_b   1.000
_cell.length_c   1.000
_cell.angle_alpha   90.00
_cell.angle_beta   90.00
_cell.angle_gamma   90.00
#
_symmetry.space_group_name_H-M   'P 1'
#
loop_
_entity.id
_entity.type
_entity.pdbx_description
1 polymer ?
#
loop_
_entity_poly.entity_id
_entity_poly.type
_entity_poly.pdbx_seq_one_letter_code
_entity_poly.pdbx_strand_id
1 'polypeptide(L)' 'PLYEEGKEFAERLQRDGVPVTYRHFDGVTHEFFGMADVVAKAREAQVFAISELRKAFDINRKIH' A
#
# COMPACT_ATOMS: atom_id res chain seq x y z
N PRO A 1 14.19 -2.00 8.87
CA PRO A 1 15.19 -1.54 7.86
C PRO A 1 14.55 -0.96 6.59
N LEU A 2 13.75 -1.72 5.82
CA LEU A 2 13.27 -1.29 4.50
C LEU A 2 12.08 -0.30 4.49
N TYR A 3 11.47 -0.04 5.64
CA TYR A 3 10.29 0.83 5.66
C TYR A 3 10.64 2.30 5.39
N GLU A 4 11.81 2.77 5.83
CA GLU A 4 12.25 4.15 5.58
C GLU A 4 12.51 4.36 4.09
N GLU A 5 13.15 3.40 3.42
CA GLU A 5 13.33 3.42 1.96
C GLU A 5 11.98 3.46 1.22
N GLY A 6 11.01 2.66 1.66
CA GLY A 6 9.66 2.67 1.10
C GLY A 6 8.94 4.01 1.29
N LYS A 7 9.11 4.66 2.45
CA LYS A 7 8.55 5.98 2.74
C LYS A 7 9.20 7.06 1.86
N GLU A 8 10.52 7.10 1.79
CA GLU A 8 11.25 8.05 0.94
C GLU A 8 10.86 7.91 -0.54
N PHE A 9 10.67 6.68 -1.01
CA PHE A 9 10.24 6.44 -2.39
C PHE A 9 8.82 6.97 -2.64
N ALA A 10 7.88 6.72 -1.72
CA ALA A 10 6.53 7.28 -1.81
C ALA A 10 6.54 8.82 -1.85
N GLU A 11 7.36 9.47 -1.00
CA GLU A 11 7.51 10.93 -0.97
C GLU A 11 8.12 11.49 -2.26
N ARG A 12 9.06 10.78 -2.90
CA ARG A 12 9.61 11.16 -4.22
C ARG A 12 8.52 11.12 -5.29
N LEU A 13 7.77 10.02 -5.39
CA LEU A 13 6.67 9.89 -6.34
C LEU A 13 5.61 10.99 -6.15
N GLN A 14 5.25 11.31 -4.91
CA GLN A 14 4.31 12.39 -4.60
C GLN A 14 4.82 13.76 -5.06
N ARG A 15 6.12 14.05 -4.86
CA ARG A 15 6.74 15.29 -5.32
C ARG A 15 6.70 15.43 -6.85
N ASP A 16 6.78 14.33 -7.57
CA ASP A 16 6.69 14.30 -9.03
C ASP A 16 5.23 14.33 -9.55
N GLY A 17 4.25 14.52 -8.65
CA GLY A 17 2.83 14.61 -9.00
C GLY A 17 2.16 13.26 -9.29
N VAL A 18 2.84 12.13 -9.02
CA VAL A 18 2.26 10.80 -9.15
C VAL A 18 1.24 10.59 -8.02
N PRO A 19 0.01 10.13 -8.31
CA PRO A 19 -0.93 9.74 -7.27
C PRO A 19 -0.37 8.56 -6.45
N VAL A 20 -0.20 8.75 -5.15
CA VAL A 20 0.40 7.75 -4.25
C VAL A 20 -0.42 7.64 -2.97
N THR A 21 -0.76 6.40 -2.62
CA THR A 21 -1.29 6.05 -1.31
C THR A 21 -0.25 5.22 -0.55
N TYR A 22 0.16 5.68 0.64
CA TYR A 22 1.13 5.00 1.51
C TYR A 22 0.54 4.76 2.90
N ARG A 23 0.82 3.59 3.47
CA ARG A 23 0.50 3.26 4.87
C ARG A 23 1.61 2.43 5.49
N HIS A 24 2.11 2.88 6.63
CA HIS A 24 3.00 2.11 7.48
C HIS A 24 2.21 1.20 8.44
N PHE A 25 2.69 -0.02 8.65
CA PHE A 25 2.10 -0.97 9.59
C PHE A 25 3.15 -1.29 10.65
N ASP A 26 3.03 -0.70 11.84
CA ASP A 26 4.00 -0.88 12.93
C ASP A 26 3.98 -2.32 13.48
N GLY A 27 5.14 -2.78 13.96
CA GLY A 27 5.24 -4.03 14.74
C GLY A 27 5.02 -5.32 13.94
N VAL A 28 5.25 -5.28 12.63
CA VAL A 28 5.22 -6.45 11.73
C VAL A 28 6.60 -6.70 11.12
N THR A 29 6.84 -7.94 10.69
CA THR A 29 8.04 -8.30 9.92
C THR A 29 7.83 -8.01 8.43
N HIS A 30 8.90 -7.99 7.64
CA HIS A 30 8.83 -7.69 6.20
C HIS A 30 7.82 -8.58 5.44
N GLU A 31 7.82 -9.88 5.73
CA GLU A 31 7.01 -10.90 5.04
C GLU A 31 5.59 -11.08 5.62
N PHE A 32 5.13 -10.18 6.49
CA PHE A 32 3.85 -10.36 7.16
C PHE A 32 2.65 -10.38 6.20
N PHE A 33 2.75 -9.77 5.02
CA PHE A 33 1.62 -9.57 4.10
C PHE A 33 0.94 -10.87 3.66
N GLY A 34 1.69 -11.97 3.56
CA GLY A 34 1.18 -13.31 3.23
C GLY A 34 0.48 -14.05 4.38
N MET A 35 0.48 -13.49 5.59
CA MET A 35 0.06 -14.19 6.81
C MET A 35 -1.37 -13.84 7.27
N ALA A 36 -2.27 -13.46 6.34
CA ALA A 36 -3.61 -12.93 6.68
C ALA A 36 -4.55 -13.91 7.41
N ASP A 37 -4.22 -15.20 7.45
CA ASP A 37 -4.95 -16.21 8.22
C ASP A 37 -4.58 -16.20 9.71
N VAL A 38 -3.40 -15.69 10.07
CA VAL A 38 -2.87 -15.74 11.45
C VAL A 38 -2.41 -14.40 11.98
N VAL A 39 -2.25 -13.37 11.14
CA VAL A 39 -1.86 -12.00 11.51
C VAL A 39 -2.95 -11.02 11.09
N ALA A 40 -3.65 -10.43 12.06
CA ALA A 40 -4.72 -9.46 11.79
C ALA A 40 -4.24 -8.26 10.95
N LYS A 41 -3.05 -7.71 11.27
CA LYS A 41 -2.45 -6.62 10.49
C LYS A 41 -2.18 -6.99 9.03
N ALA A 42 -1.88 -8.26 8.74
CA ALA A 42 -1.70 -8.72 7.36
C ALA A 42 -3.02 -8.67 6.58
N ARG A 43 -4.13 -9.10 7.21
CA ARG A 43 -5.48 -8.97 6.65
C ARG A 43 -5.85 -7.50 6.40
N GLU A 44 -5.57 -6.62 7.36
CA GLU A 44 -5.79 -5.17 7.18
C GLU A 44 -4.98 -4.59 6.02
N ALA A 45 -3.71 -4.99 5.88
CA ALA A 45 -2.85 -4.56 4.79
C ALA A 45 -3.38 -5.05 3.43
N GLN A 46 -3.85 -6.29 3.34
CA GLN A 46 -4.47 -6.82 2.12
C GLN A 46 -5.76 -6.06 1.75
N VAL A 47 -6.66 -5.83 2.72
CA VAL A 47 -7.89 -5.06 2.49
C VAL A 47 -7.59 -3.66 2.00
N PHE A 48 -6.62 -2.99 2.64
CA PHE A 48 -6.16 -1.67 2.23
C PHE A 48 -5.65 -1.67 0.78
N ALA A 49 -4.72 -2.56 0.43
CA ALA A 49 -4.19 -2.66 -0.93
C ALA A 49 -5.28 -2.95 -1.97
N ILE A 50 -6.20 -3.88 -1.70
CA ILE A 50 -7.33 -4.20 -2.58
C ILE A 50 -8.24 -2.98 -2.78
N SER A 51 -8.50 -2.21 -1.72
CA SER A 51 -9.35 -1.02 -1.82
C SER A 51 -8.74 0.06 -2.73
N GLU A 52 -7.43 0.28 -2.64
CA GLU A 52 -6.72 1.26 -3.47
C GLU A 52 -6.62 0.79 -4.93
N LEU A 53 -6.37 -0.50 -5.15
CA LEU A 53 -6.38 -1.09 -6.49
C LEU A 53 -7.76 -0.94 -7.15
N ARG A 54 -8.84 -1.24 -6.44
CA ARG A 54 -10.21 -1.06 -6.97
C ARG A 54 -10.47 0.39 -7.38
N LYS A 55 -10.10 1.36 -6.54
CA LYS A 55 -10.21 2.79 -6.88
C LYS A 55 -9.43 3.12 -8.15
N ALA A 56 -8.17 2.68 -8.26
CA ALA A 56 -7.34 2.94 -9.42
C ALA A 56 -7.93 2.35 -10.71
N PHE A 57 -8.44 1.12 -10.68
CA PHE A 57 -9.08 0.49 -11.84
C PHE A 57 -10.43 1.13 -12.19
N ASP A 58 -11.21 1.56 -11.20
CA ASP A 58 -12.47 2.27 -11.46
C ASP A 58 -12.25 3.67 -12.06
N ILE A 59 -11.20 4.37 -11.64
CA ILE A 59 -10.79 5.64 -12.26
C ILE A 59 -10.38 5.41 -13.72
N ASN A 60 -9.55 4.40 -13.99
CA ASN A 60 -9.08 4.08 -15.34
C ASN A 60 -10.22 3.71 -16.30
N ARG A 61 -11.27 3.01 -15.81
CA ARG A 61 -12.46 2.69 -16.61
C ARG A 61 -13.30 3.91 -17.00
N LYS A 62 -13.21 5.02 -16.26
CA LYS A 62 -13.96 6.25 -16.57
C LYS A 62 -13.25 7.16 -17.58
N ILE A 63 -11.95 6.94 -17.80
CA ILE A 63 -11.11 7.75 -18.70
C ILE A 63 -11.08 7.17 -20.12
N HIS A 64 -11.45 5.90 -20.29
CA HIS A 64 -11.63 5.22 -21.57
C HIS A 64 -13.12 5.08 -21.89
#